data_AF-A0A1Y4NMP5-F1
#
_entry.id   AF-A0A1Y4NMP5-F1
#
_cell.length_a   1.000
_cell.length_b   1.000
_cell.length_c   1.000
_cell.angle_alpha   90.00
_cell.angle_beta   90.00
_cell.angle_gamma   90.00
#
_symmetry.space_group_name_H-M   'P 1'
#
loop_
_entity.id
_entity.type
_entity.pdbx_description
1 polymer ?
#
loop_
_entity_poly.entity_id
_entity_poly.type
_entity_poly.pdbx_seq_one_letter_code
_entity_poly.pdbx_strand_id
1 'polypeptide(L)'
;MFGDVIKKLRTAHNYSQVQLAEKLGVSKQTVSNWENNNILPSIDMLIRISRFFSVSTDYLLEIDTRQYIEVTGLTETELTHIQQIIHDILRKK
;
A
#
# COMPACT_ATOMS: atom_id res chain seq x y z
N MET A 1 10.64 -0.58 7.61
CA MET A 1 10.14 0.60 8.35
C MET A 1 9.05 1.28 7.52
N PHE A 2 8.17 2.10 8.13
CA PHE A 2 7.09 2.82 7.43
C PHE A 2 7.53 3.46 6.10
N GLY A 3 8.68 4.14 6.08
CA GLY A 3 9.21 4.77 4.86
C GLY A 3 9.50 3.78 3.72
N ASP A 4 9.98 2.58 4.04
CA ASP A 4 10.21 1.51 3.06
C ASP A 4 8.90 1.00 2.47
N VAL A 5 7.86 0.87 3.30
CA VAL A 5 6.51 0.46 2.85
C VAL A 5 5.93 1.48 1.89
N ILE A 6 6.02 2.77 2.20
CA ILE A 6 5.56 3.86 1.31
C ILE A 6 6.32 3.83 -0.01
N LYS A 7 7.65 3.72 0.04
CA LYS A 7 8.48 3.66 -1.17
C LYS A 7 8.11 2.46 -2.04
N LYS A 8 7.94 1.28 -1.43
CA LYS A 8 7.53 0.03 -2.10
C LYS A 8 6.18 0.21 -2.81
N LEU A 9 5.16 0.69 -2.11
CA LEU A 9 3.82 0.93 -2.67
C LEU A 9 3.90 1.95 -3.81
N ARG A 10 4.61 3.06 -3.61
CA ARG A 10 4.79 4.09 -4.64
C ARG A 10 5.41 3.52 -5.91
N THR A 11 6.49 2.75 -5.79
CA THR A 11 7.18 2.17 -6.95
C THR A 11 6.37 1.06 -7.62
N ALA A 12 5.61 0.27 -6.87
CA ALA A 12 4.74 -0.76 -7.43
C ALA A 12 3.63 -0.17 -8.33
N HIS A 13 3.19 1.06 -8.02
CA HIS A 13 2.24 1.82 -8.84
C HIS A 13 2.91 2.73 -9.89
N ASN A 14 4.23 2.62 -10.10
CA ASN A 14 5.01 3.43 -11.04
C ASN A 14 4.89 4.95 -10.84
N TYR A 15 4.80 5.40 -9.58
CA TYR A 15 4.74 6.83 -9.26
C TYR A 15 6.11 7.40 -8.87
N SER A 16 6.40 8.61 -9.32
CA SER A 16 7.46 9.44 -8.74
C SER A 16 7.03 10.03 -7.39
N GLN A 17 7.96 10.52 -6.58
CA GLN A 17 7.62 11.19 -5.32
C GLN A 17 6.72 12.42 -5.53
N VAL A 18 6.90 13.13 -6.65
CA VAL A 18 6.06 14.28 -7.04
C VAL A 18 4.63 13.82 -7.32
N GLN A 19 4.48 12.77 -8.14
CA GLN A 19 3.16 12.24 -8.50
C GLN A 19 2.39 11.70 -7.30
N LEU A 20 3.08 11.02 -6.37
CA LEU A 20 2.43 10.57 -5.13
C LEU A 20 1.99 11.75 -4.27
N ALA A 21 2.84 12.78 -4.17
CA ALA A 21 2.53 13.98 -3.40
C ALA A 21 1.29 14.70 -3.95
N GLU A 22 1.18 14.85 -5.27
CA GLU A 22 0.01 15.42 -5.95
C GLU A 22 -1.27 14.62 -5.63
N LYS A 23 -1.23 13.29 -5.74
CA LYS A 23 -2.38 12.41 -5.46
C LYS A 23 -2.82 12.47 -3.99
N LEU A 24 -1.88 12.62 -3.07
CA LEU A 24 -2.15 12.74 -1.64
C LEU A 24 -2.38 14.19 -1.18
N GLY A 25 -2.27 15.18 -2.07
CA GLY A 25 -2.45 16.59 -1.74
C GLY A 25 -1.42 17.11 -0.72
N VAL A 26 -0.17 16.69 -0.85
CA VAL A 26 0.96 17.11 0.00
C VAL A 26 2.13 17.59 -0.85
N SER A 27 3.20 18.10 -0.21
CA SER A 27 4.42 18.47 -0.93
C SER A 27 5.30 17.24 -1.25
N LYS A 28 6.12 17.33 -2.31
CA LYS A 28 7.15 16.30 -2.59
C LYS A 28 8.11 16.10 -1.41
N GLN A 29 8.42 17.18 -0.68
CA GLN A 29 9.29 17.10 0.50
C GLN A 29 8.66 16.25 1.61
N THR A 30 7.34 16.35 1.78
CA THR A 30 6.57 15.54 2.73
C THR A 30 6.73 14.04 2.42
N VAL A 31 6.52 13.65 1.15
CA VAL A 31 6.72 12.24 0.72
C VAL A 31 8.17 11.81 0.91
N SER A 32 9.14 12.66 0.57
CA SER A 32 10.55 12.35 0.79
C SER A 32 10.89 12.17 2.28
N ASN A 33 10.30 12.97 3.16
CA ASN A 33 10.51 12.84 4.61
C ASN A 33 9.94 11.53 5.15
N TRP A 34 8.77 11.10 4.65
CA TRP A 34 8.19 9.81 4.98
C TRP A 34 9.09 8.65 4.54
N GLU A 35 9.52 8.65 3.28
CA GLU A 35 10.33 7.55 2.71
C GLU A 35 11.72 7.44 3.34
N ASN A 36 12.25 8.55 3.87
CA ASN A 36 13.53 8.56 4.58
C ASN A 36 13.36 8.38 6.10
N ASN A 37 12.15 8.11 6.60
CA ASN A 37 11.82 7.98 8.02
C ASN A 37 12.16 9.23 8.87
N ASN A 38 12.26 10.40 8.26
CA ASN A 38 12.55 11.66 8.97
C ASN A 38 11.34 12.15 9.78
N ILE A 39 10.13 11.94 9.25
CA ILE A 39 8.86 12.36 9.83
C ILE A 39 7.82 11.28 9.52
N LEU A 40 6.88 11.04 10.43
CA LEU A 40 5.71 10.19 10.19
C LEU A 40 4.49 11.03 9.78
N PRO A 41 3.55 10.49 8.98
CA PRO A 41 2.30 11.18 8.68
C PRO A 41 1.46 11.36 9.95
N SER A 42 0.55 12.34 9.93
CA SER A 42 -0.53 12.40 10.92
C SER A 42 -1.45 11.18 10.79
N ILE A 43 -2.27 10.90 11.80
CA ILE A 43 -3.26 9.81 11.78
C ILE A 43 -4.21 9.96 10.59
N ASP A 44 -4.72 11.16 10.33
CA ASP A 44 -5.60 11.42 9.19
C ASP A 44 -4.92 11.12 7.84
N MET A 45 -3.65 11.50 7.72
CA MET A 45 -2.87 11.22 6.52
C MET A 45 -2.55 9.73 6.38
N LEU A 46 -2.28 9.04 7.49
CA LEU A 46 -2.09 7.59 7.49
C LEU A 46 -3.33 6.86 6.96
N ILE A 47 -4.54 7.24 7.43
CA ILE A 47 -5.82 6.70 6.94
C ILE A 47 -6.01 7.02 5.45
N ARG A 48 -5.63 8.24 5.01
CA ARG A 48 -5.73 8.61 3.59
C ARG A 48 -4.81 7.76 2.72
N ILE A 49 -3.57 7.54 3.16
CA ILE A 49 -2.60 6.69 2.46
C ILE A 49 -3.12 5.25 2.40
N SER A 50 -3.67 4.73 3.51
CA SER A 50 -4.20 3.37 3.57
C SER A 50 -5.34 3.17 2.57
N ARG A 51 -6.28 4.11 2.49
CA ARG A 51 -7.35 4.10 1.48
C ARG A 51 -6.84 4.26 0.06
N PHE A 52 -5.87 5.14 -0.16
CA PHE A 52 -5.32 5.42 -1.50
C PHE A 52 -4.64 4.18 -2.11
N PHE A 53 -3.90 3.43 -1.29
CA PHE A 53 -3.22 2.20 -1.72
C PHE A 53 -4.03 0.93 -1.47
N SER A 54 -5.27 1.04 -0.97
CA SER A 54 -6.12 -0.10 -0.58
C SER A 54 -5.40 -1.11 0.32
N VAL A 55 -4.76 -0.61 1.38
CA VAL A 55 -4.08 -1.41 2.42
C VAL A 55 -4.54 -0.97 3.80
N SER A 56 -4.34 -1.83 4.81
CA SER A 56 -4.59 -1.48 6.21
C SER A 56 -3.51 -0.54 6.76
N THR A 57 -3.85 0.21 7.81
CA THR A 57 -2.88 1.00 8.57
C THR A 57 -1.85 0.09 9.27
N ASP A 58 -2.25 -1.11 9.69
CA ASP A 58 -1.37 -2.12 10.30
C ASP A 58 -0.27 -2.57 9.34
N TYR A 59 -0.60 -2.75 8.05
CA TYR A 59 0.38 -3.02 7.00
C TYR A 59 1.35 -1.85 6.83
N LEU A 60 0.83 -0.61 6.79
CA LEU A 60 1.68 0.58 6.67
C LEU A 60 2.62 0.76 7.86
N LEU A 61 2.16 0.45 9.07
CA LEU A 61 2.91 0.55 10.32
C LEU A 61 3.77 -0.68 10.61
N GLU A 62 3.77 -1.68 9.73
CA GLU A 62 4.48 -2.96 9.91
C GLU A 62 4.12 -3.69 11.22
N ILE A 63 2.91 -3.47 11.74
CA ILE A 63 2.38 -4.18 12.92
C ILE A 63 1.91 -5.58 12.52
N ASP A 64 1.58 -5.77 11.25
CA ASP A 64 1.20 -7.03 10.65
C ASP A 64 1.98 -7.28 9.36
N THR A 65 2.70 -8.39 9.30
CA THR A 65 3.52 -8.76 8.14
C THR A 65 2.72 -9.54 7.08
N ARG A 66 1.46 -9.89 7.38
CA ARG A 66 0.57 -10.55 6.41
C ARG A 66 0.29 -9.59 5.25
N GLN A 67 0.34 -10.14 4.04
CA GLN A 67 -0.08 -9.41 2.84
C GLN A 67 -1.58 -9.64 2.66
N TYR A 68 -2.33 -8.56 2.45
CA TYR A 68 -3.76 -8.60 2.22
C TYR A 68 -4.05 -8.15 0.80
N ILE A 69 -5.09 -8.71 0.19
CA ILE A 69 -5.66 -8.24 -1.06
C ILE A 69 -7.01 -7.62 -0.70
N GLU A 70 -7.21 -6.36 -1.05
CA GLU A 70 -8.52 -5.72 -0.94
C GLU A 70 -9.46 -6.40 -1.93
N VAL A 71 -10.54 -6.99 -1.41
CA VAL A 71 -11.51 -7.76 -2.20
C VAL A 71 -12.90 -7.14 -2.15
N THR A 72 -13.06 -5.98 -1.51
CA THR A 72 -14.34 -5.27 -1.48
C THR A 72 -14.82 -4.99 -2.90
N GLY A 73 -16.06 -5.40 -3.19
CA GLY A 73 -16.68 -5.25 -4.50
C GLY A 73 -16.52 -6.45 -5.45
N LEU A 74 -15.77 -7.48 -5.05
CA LEU A 74 -15.70 -8.74 -5.80
C LEU A 74 -16.86 -9.67 -5.46
N THR A 75 -17.31 -10.41 -6.47
CA THR A 75 -18.28 -11.51 -6.32
C THR A 75 -17.60 -12.78 -5.80
N GLU A 76 -18.40 -13.71 -5.27
CA GLU A 76 -17.89 -15.02 -4.81
C GLU A 76 -17.16 -15.80 -5.92
N THR A 77 -17.64 -15.69 -7.17
CA THR A 77 -17.02 -16.35 -8.32
C THR A 77 -15.64 -15.76 -8.62
N GLU A 78 -15.50 -14.43 -8.59
CA GLU A 78 -14.21 -13.76 -8.82
C GLU A 78 -13.21 -14.09 -7.70
N LEU A 79 -13.67 -14.12 -6.45
CA LEU A 79 -12.87 -14.57 -5.31
C LEU A 79 -12.36 -15.99 -5.51
N THR A 80 -13.23 -16.89 -5.98
CA THR A 80 -12.85 -18.28 -6.27
C THR A 80 -11.77 -18.36 -7.34
N HIS A 81 -11.88 -17.57 -8.41
CA HIS A 81 -10.85 -17.52 -9.45
C HIS A 81 -9.51 -17.00 -8.90
N ILE A 82 -9.53 -15.97 -8.06
CA ILE A 82 -8.31 -15.45 -7.41
C ILE A 82 -7.67 -16.51 -6.52
N GLN A 83 -8.48 -17.24 -5.75
CA GLN A 83 -7.99 -18.36 -4.93
C GLN A 83 -7.33 -19.46 -5.77
N GLN A 84 -7.91 -19.79 -6.93
CA GLN A 84 -7.31 -20.76 -7.86
C GLN A 84 -5.96 -20.28 -8.39
N ILE A 85 -5.85 -19.01 -8.80
CA ILE A 85 -4.59 -18.42 -9.26
C ILE A 85 -3.52 -18.50 -8.15
N ILE A 86 -3.87 -18.15 -6.91
CA ILE A 86 -2.96 -18.24 -5.77
C ILE A 86 -2.51 -19.68 -5.56
N HIS A 87 -3.44 -20.64 -5.60
CA HIS A 87 -3.13 -22.07 -5.47
C HIS A 87 -2.15 -22.53 -6.55
N ASP A 88 -2.36 -22.14 -7.80
CA ASP A 88 -1.51 -22.50 -8.93
C ASP A 88 -0.11 -21.90 -8.83
N ILE A 89 0.01 -20.65 -8.35
CA ILE A 89 1.31 -20.01 -8.10
C ILE A 89 2.09 -20.76 -7.02
N LEU A 90 1.42 -21.14 -5.93
CA LEU A 90 2.07 -21.84 -4.82
C LEU A 90 2.48 -23.26 -5.18
N ARG A 91 1.73 -23.94 -6.04
CA ARG A 91 2.05 -25.31 -6.50
C ARG A 91 3.27 -25.37 -7.44
N LYS A 92 3.65 -24.23 -8.04
CA LYS A 92 4.81 -24.11 -8.95
C LYS A 92 6.13 -23.73 -8.24
N LYS A 93 6.08 -23.47 -6.93
CA LYS A 93 7.27 -23.32 -6.08
C LYS A 93 7.65 -24.65 -5.46
#